data_AF-A0A965TER6-F1
#
_entry.id   AF-A0A965TER6-F1
#
_cell.length_a   1.000
_cell.length_b   1.000
_cell.length_c   1.000
_cell.angle_alpha   90.00
_cell.angle_beta   90.00
_cell.angle_gamma   90.00
#
_symmetry.space_group_name_H-M   'P 1'
#
loop_
_entity.id
_entity.type
_entity.pdbx_description
1 polymer ?
#
loop_
_entity_poly.entity_id
_entity_poly.type
_entity_poly.pdbx_seq_one_letter_code
_entity_poly.pdbx_strand_id
1 'polypeptide(L)'
;MGVNYIGGAIQAVSPFFEKSCYDVANNLISAQFDGRGAVSKYAVINKFSVFSSYYPLFSVNGAPVDYFTKKRVTMIGKKQVVEFSSSGADFVIKQFLDNNNNAVYSEVAISAAASDIEFKSVVNYGIDFASYAKELFGSRFSLKTLFSIIKRFVFPKKPGIKDCGDCLYIHNDIFGDYYLDFALSSNGEALERIGNFYTQFKFGGNIKKGETKRFRYVLSAGTRGDANSADVVERLKSFDSAEAEADGYIEYLKSAVPMTVSDELTKSYYVSLINCALSNYKELGRFKGFLAGVVYQ
;
A
#
# COMPACT_ATOMS: atom_id res chain seq x y z
N MET A 1 22.01 -7.69 -2.51
CA MET A 1 21.30 -6.47 -2.91
C MET A 1 22.31 -5.36 -3.18
N GLY A 2 22.32 -4.79 -4.40
CA GLY A 2 23.11 -3.60 -4.71
C GLY A 2 22.30 -2.35 -4.39
N VAL A 3 22.89 -1.39 -3.67
CA VAL A 3 22.22 -0.13 -3.30
C VAL A 3 22.96 1.04 -3.93
N ASN A 4 22.22 1.90 -4.62
CA ASN A 4 22.69 3.14 -5.22
C ASN A 4 21.92 4.33 -4.64
N TYR A 5 22.54 5.49 -4.60
CA TYR A 5 21.93 6.75 -4.17
C TYR A 5 21.94 7.69 -5.36
N ILE A 6 20.78 8.27 -5.69
CA ILE A 6 20.65 9.16 -6.85
C ILE A 6 19.50 10.16 -6.66
N GLY A 7 19.78 11.43 -6.85
CA GLY A 7 18.80 12.52 -6.82
C GLY A 7 18.01 12.59 -5.52
N GLY A 8 18.61 12.23 -4.38
CA GLY A 8 17.94 12.19 -3.08
C GLY A 8 17.17 10.88 -2.79
N ALA A 9 17.12 9.95 -3.75
CA ALA A 9 16.45 8.66 -3.59
C ALA A 9 17.42 7.55 -3.17
N ILE A 10 16.86 6.50 -2.58
CA ILE A 10 17.54 5.21 -2.36
C ILE A 10 17.06 4.25 -3.45
N GLN A 11 17.99 3.67 -4.20
CA GLN A 11 17.71 2.68 -5.22
C GLN A 11 18.30 1.33 -4.84
N ALA A 12 17.47 0.29 -4.83
CA ALA A 12 17.91 -1.09 -4.63
C ALA A 12 17.70 -1.92 -5.89
N VAL A 13 18.70 -2.73 -6.25
CA VAL A 13 18.58 -3.74 -7.31
C VAL A 13 18.71 -5.13 -6.69
N SER A 14 17.69 -5.94 -6.89
CA SER A 14 17.58 -7.29 -6.33
C SER A 14 16.68 -8.18 -7.19
N PRO A 15 16.72 -9.51 -7.02
CA PRO A 15 15.69 -10.41 -7.53
C PRO A 15 14.31 -10.08 -6.96
N PHE A 16 13.24 -10.43 -7.69
CA PHE A 16 11.87 -10.10 -7.33
C PHE A 16 11.45 -10.67 -5.96
N PHE A 17 11.93 -11.87 -5.58
CA PHE A 17 11.62 -12.47 -4.28
C PHE A 17 12.16 -11.69 -3.08
N GLU A 18 13.28 -10.95 -3.23
CA GLU A 18 13.87 -10.16 -2.14
C GLU A 18 13.03 -8.93 -1.85
N LYS A 19 12.69 -8.69 -0.58
CA LYS A 19 11.99 -7.47 -0.17
C LYS A 19 12.93 -6.28 -0.08
N SER A 20 12.45 -5.12 -0.51
CA SER A 20 13.08 -3.81 -0.26
C SER A 20 12.09 -2.98 0.55
N CYS A 21 12.05 -3.23 1.86
CA CYS A 21 11.11 -2.60 2.77
C CYS A 21 11.39 -1.10 2.91
N TYR A 22 10.35 -0.29 2.73
CA TYR A 22 10.39 1.16 2.87
C TYR A 22 9.21 1.64 3.69
N ASP A 23 9.51 2.21 4.85
CA ASP A 23 8.50 2.80 5.73
C ASP A 23 8.10 4.17 5.22
N VAL A 24 6.79 4.38 5.09
CA VAL A 24 6.18 5.64 4.67
C VAL A 24 5.10 6.04 5.67
N ALA A 25 4.89 7.34 5.86
CA ALA A 25 3.80 7.82 6.71
C ALA A 25 3.23 9.15 6.23
N ASN A 26 2.01 9.43 6.65
CA ASN A 26 1.35 10.73 6.52
C ASN A 26 0.62 11.08 7.82
N ASN A 27 -0.21 12.11 7.84
CA ASN A 27 -0.85 12.57 9.08
C ASN A 27 -1.81 11.55 9.72
N LEU A 28 -2.29 10.55 8.96
CA LEU A 28 -3.28 9.58 9.43
C LEU A 28 -2.78 8.12 9.49
N ILE A 29 -1.74 7.77 8.74
CA ILE A 29 -1.22 6.39 8.67
C ILE A 29 0.30 6.28 8.61
N SER A 30 0.79 5.10 8.94
CA SER A 30 2.08 4.57 8.50
C SER A 30 1.88 3.26 7.74
N ALA A 31 2.67 3.04 6.69
CA ALA A 31 2.70 1.80 5.92
C ALA A 31 4.14 1.39 5.58
N GLN A 32 4.35 0.12 5.27
CA GLN A 32 5.63 -0.38 4.76
C GLN A 32 5.44 -1.01 3.38
N PHE A 33 6.02 -0.40 2.35
CA PHE A 33 6.05 -0.95 1.00
C PHE A 33 7.22 -1.91 0.84
N ASP A 34 7.02 -3.08 0.26
CA ASP A 34 8.00 -4.17 0.33
C ASP A 34 8.89 -4.35 -0.92
N GLY A 35 8.75 -3.47 -1.91
CA GLY A 35 9.49 -3.55 -3.17
C GLY A 35 8.97 -4.61 -4.13
N ARG A 36 7.80 -5.22 -3.89
CA ARG A 36 7.13 -6.19 -4.78
C ARG A 36 5.75 -5.72 -5.22
N GLY A 37 5.40 -4.47 -4.92
CA GLY A 37 4.03 -3.95 -5.05
C GLY A 37 3.13 -4.34 -3.89
N ALA A 38 3.71 -4.78 -2.76
CA ALA A 38 3.03 -5.26 -1.58
C ALA A 38 3.09 -4.25 -0.42
N VAL A 39 2.14 -4.34 0.51
CA VAL A 39 2.13 -3.58 1.77
C VAL A 39 2.35 -4.59 2.89
N SER A 40 3.53 -4.55 3.52
CA SER A 40 3.90 -5.47 4.60
C SER A 40 3.41 -5.02 5.97
N LYS A 41 3.19 -3.71 6.17
CA LYS A 41 2.65 -3.15 7.42
C LYS A 41 1.70 -2.01 7.09
N TYR A 42 0.65 -1.87 7.88
CA TYR A 42 -0.30 -0.77 7.79
C TYR A 42 -0.87 -0.48 9.18
N ALA A 43 -0.71 0.75 9.64
CA ALA A 43 -1.21 1.20 10.92
C ALA A 43 -1.87 2.57 10.79
N VAL A 44 -3.02 2.72 11.43
CA VAL A 44 -3.72 4.00 11.56
C VAL A 44 -3.24 4.69 12.83
N ILE A 45 -2.95 5.97 12.73
CA ILE A 45 -2.44 6.75 13.87
C ILE A 45 -3.46 6.76 15.00
N ASN A 46 -2.95 6.64 16.23
CA ASN A 46 -3.72 6.45 17.47
C ASN A 46 -4.56 5.16 17.50
N LYS A 47 -4.27 4.21 16.61
CA LYS A 47 -4.89 2.89 16.57
C LYS A 47 -3.83 1.81 16.41
N PHE A 48 -4.25 0.58 16.65
CA PHE A 48 -3.37 -0.58 16.58
C PHE A 48 -3.20 -1.09 15.13
N SER A 49 -2.09 -1.79 14.89
CA SER A 49 -1.76 -2.41 13.60
C SER A 49 -2.44 -3.79 13.49
N VAL A 50 -3.57 -3.86 12.79
CA VAL A 50 -4.37 -5.09 12.62
C VAL A 50 -4.01 -5.85 11.33
N PHE A 51 -3.12 -5.28 10.53
CA PHE A 51 -2.87 -5.73 9.17
C PHE A 51 -1.65 -6.65 9.07
N SER A 52 -1.80 -7.85 8.49
CA SER A 52 -0.71 -8.83 8.43
C SER A 52 0.17 -8.66 7.19
N SER A 53 -0.44 -8.67 5.99
CA SER A 53 0.27 -8.53 4.74
C SER A 53 -0.70 -8.48 3.56
N TYR A 54 -0.33 -7.69 2.56
CA TYR A 54 -0.95 -7.64 1.25
C TYR A 54 0.12 -7.95 0.21
N TYR A 55 -0.14 -8.85 -0.74
CA TYR A 55 0.79 -9.14 -1.82
C TYR A 55 0.16 -9.49 -3.17
N PRO A 56 0.66 -8.88 -4.27
CA PRO A 56 0.26 -9.22 -5.62
C PRO A 56 1.03 -10.42 -6.17
N LEU A 57 0.36 -11.21 -7.00
CA LEU A 57 0.93 -12.24 -7.86
C LEU A 57 0.66 -11.83 -9.31
N PHE A 58 1.73 -11.50 -10.04
CA PHE A 58 1.66 -11.03 -11.41
C PHE A 58 1.81 -12.20 -12.39
N SER A 59 1.03 -12.17 -13.47
CA SER A 59 1.12 -13.13 -14.56
C SER A 59 0.92 -12.44 -15.93
N VAL A 60 1.63 -12.96 -16.93
CA VAL A 60 1.56 -12.53 -18.33
C VAL A 60 1.30 -13.76 -19.18
N ASN A 61 0.25 -13.74 -20.00
CA ASN A 61 -0.20 -14.86 -20.84
C ASN A 61 -0.38 -16.17 -20.03
N GLY A 62 -0.95 -16.04 -18.82
CA GLY A 62 -1.17 -17.15 -17.89
C GLY A 62 0.08 -17.65 -17.14
N ALA A 63 1.29 -17.22 -17.51
CA ALA A 63 2.52 -17.58 -16.82
C ALA A 63 2.84 -16.58 -15.70
N PRO A 64 3.18 -17.03 -14.47
CA PRO A 64 3.60 -16.13 -13.41
C PRO A 64 4.93 -15.45 -13.74
N VAL A 65 5.12 -14.23 -13.23
CA VAL A 65 6.42 -13.54 -13.28
C VAL A 65 7.45 -14.36 -12.48
N ASP A 66 8.62 -14.56 -13.06
CA ASP A 66 9.71 -15.30 -12.42
C ASP A 66 10.23 -14.53 -11.20
N TYR A 67 10.30 -15.22 -10.05
CA TYR A 67 10.80 -14.71 -8.78
C TYR A 67 12.27 -14.27 -8.85
N PHE A 68 13.06 -14.81 -9.79
CA PHE A 68 14.46 -14.43 -10.01
C PHE A 68 14.63 -13.23 -10.95
N THR A 69 13.55 -12.73 -11.56
CA THR A 69 13.57 -11.50 -12.36
C THR A 69 14.18 -10.37 -11.54
N LYS A 70 15.19 -9.69 -12.08
CA LYS A 70 15.78 -8.51 -11.43
C LYS A 70 14.79 -7.35 -11.50
N LYS A 71 14.63 -6.68 -10.38
CA LYS A 71 13.88 -5.44 -10.24
C LYS A 71 14.77 -4.32 -9.72
N ARG A 72 14.39 -3.10 -10.07
CA ARG A 72 14.89 -1.86 -9.47
C ARG A 72 13.79 -1.28 -8.60
N VAL A 73 14.12 -0.93 -7.36
CA VAL A 73 13.20 -0.31 -6.42
C VAL A 73 13.75 1.07 -6.05
N THR A 74 13.02 2.14 -6.39
CA THR A 74 13.34 3.52 -6.03
C THR A 74 12.44 3.97 -4.89
N MET A 75 13.03 4.48 -3.81
CA MET A 75 12.36 4.89 -2.58
C MET A 75 12.72 6.33 -2.24
N ILE A 76 11.71 7.20 -2.11
CA ILE A 76 11.91 8.61 -1.74
C ILE A 76 10.60 9.21 -1.21
N GLY A 77 10.70 10.01 -0.15
CA GLY A 77 9.53 10.64 0.48
C GLY A 77 8.47 9.59 0.88
N LYS A 78 7.25 9.76 0.35
CA LYS A 78 6.10 8.87 0.61
C LYS A 78 5.83 7.87 -0.53
N LYS A 79 6.78 7.68 -1.45
CA LYS A 79 6.61 6.91 -2.69
C LYS A 79 7.66 5.81 -2.83
N GLN A 80 7.23 4.66 -3.34
CA GLN A 80 8.08 3.58 -3.82
C GLN A 80 7.69 3.25 -5.26
N VAL A 81 8.69 3.12 -6.13
CA VAL A 81 8.53 2.74 -7.53
C VAL A 81 9.34 1.49 -7.80
N VAL A 82 8.70 0.43 -8.31
CA VAL A 82 9.33 -0.84 -8.68
C VAL A 82 9.29 -0.99 -10.18
N GLU A 83 10.44 -1.24 -10.80
CA GLU A 83 10.58 -1.37 -12.24
C GLU A 83 11.28 -2.69 -12.57
N PHE A 84 10.71 -3.45 -13.51
CA PHE A 84 11.30 -4.69 -14.01
C PHE A 84 10.70 -5.07 -15.37
N SER A 85 11.37 -5.96 -16.09
CA SER A 85 10.88 -6.51 -17.35
C SER A 85 10.78 -8.03 -17.24
N SER A 86 9.66 -8.60 -17.67
CA SER A 86 9.45 -10.06 -17.67
C SER A 86 8.50 -10.44 -18.80
N SER A 87 8.76 -11.59 -19.44
CA SER A 87 7.81 -12.21 -20.37
C SER A 87 7.34 -11.29 -21.51
N GLY A 88 8.24 -10.44 -22.03
CA GLY A 88 7.92 -9.50 -23.12
C GLY A 88 7.15 -8.24 -22.69
N ALA A 89 7.03 -8.00 -21.38
CA ALA A 89 6.36 -6.85 -20.80
C ALA A 89 7.28 -6.07 -19.84
N ASP A 90 7.12 -4.74 -19.84
CA ASP A 90 7.79 -3.84 -18.89
C ASP A 90 6.79 -3.38 -17.83
N PHE A 91 7.20 -3.47 -16.57
CA PHE A 91 6.37 -3.15 -15.41
C PHE A 91 6.90 -1.93 -14.69
N VAL A 92 5.98 -1.05 -14.30
CA VAL A 92 6.20 0.03 -13.35
C VAL A 92 5.11 -0.03 -12.29
N ILE A 93 5.46 -0.41 -11.07
CA ILE A 93 4.55 -0.45 -9.93
C ILE A 93 4.85 0.76 -9.06
N LYS A 94 3.85 1.62 -8.85
CA LYS A 94 3.94 2.77 -7.95
C LYS A 94 3.07 2.54 -6.74
N GLN A 95 3.63 2.77 -5.55
CA GLN A 95 2.88 2.83 -4.29
C GLN A 95 3.21 4.13 -3.59
N PHE A 96 2.21 4.84 -3.09
CA PHE A 96 2.42 6.11 -2.40
C PHE A 96 1.30 6.45 -1.41
N LEU A 97 1.59 7.45 -0.57
CA LEU A 97 0.62 8.12 0.29
C LEU A 97 0.53 9.59 -0.11
N ASP A 98 -0.67 10.18 0.01
CA ASP A 98 -0.81 11.64 0.07
C ASP A 98 -0.49 12.17 1.48
N ASN A 99 -0.71 13.46 1.77
CA ASN A 99 -0.41 14.01 3.10
C ASN A 99 -1.50 13.75 4.15
N ASN A 100 -2.75 13.56 3.76
CA ASN A 100 -3.90 13.82 4.64
C ASN A 100 -4.95 12.71 4.67
N ASN A 101 -4.83 11.65 3.89
CA ASN A 101 -5.81 10.59 3.84
C ASN A 101 -5.29 9.27 4.39
N ASN A 102 -6.18 8.53 5.01
CA ASN A 102 -5.95 7.15 5.41
C ASN A 102 -6.07 6.23 4.19
N ALA A 103 -5.15 6.36 3.23
CA ALA A 103 -5.22 5.68 1.95
C ALA A 103 -3.82 5.32 1.44
N VAL A 104 -3.66 4.07 0.98
CA VAL A 104 -2.53 3.65 0.16
C VAL A 104 -2.99 3.62 -1.29
N TYR A 105 -2.29 4.38 -2.13
CA TYR A 105 -2.51 4.42 -3.56
C TYR A 105 -1.56 3.46 -4.23
N SER A 106 -2.04 2.70 -5.21
CA SER A 106 -1.21 1.77 -5.95
C SER A 106 -1.59 1.74 -7.43
N GLU A 107 -0.57 1.79 -8.29
CA GLU A 107 -0.71 1.70 -9.74
C GLU A 107 0.25 0.63 -10.26
N VAL A 108 -0.23 -0.22 -11.15
CA VAL A 108 0.58 -1.10 -11.99
C VAL A 108 0.43 -0.62 -13.42
N ALA A 109 1.47 0.02 -13.95
CA ALA A 109 1.59 0.32 -15.36
C ALA A 109 2.36 -0.81 -16.04
N ILE A 110 1.83 -1.33 -17.14
CA ILE A 110 2.42 -2.42 -17.89
C ILE A 110 2.41 -2.10 -19.38
N SER A 111 3.57 -2.25 -20.01
CA SER A 111 3.79 -2.01 -21.44
C SER A 111 4.06 -3.33 -22.16
N ALA A 112 3.36 -3.57 -23.27
CA ALA A 112 3.55 -4.76 -24.08
C ALA A 112 4.59 -4.49 -25.19
N ALA A 113 5.86 -4.82 -24.95
CA ALA A 113 6.96 -4.43 -25.84
C ALA A 113 7.03 -5.30 -27.12
N ALA A 114 6.84 -6.61 -26.99
CA ALA A 114 7.12 -7.56 -28.07
C ALA A 114 5.88 -8.02 -28.85
N SER A 115 4.79 -8.29 -28.15
CA SER A 115 3.54 -8.87 -28.68
C SER A 115 2.34 -8.36 -27.90
N ASP A 116 1.13 -8.64 -28.38
CA ASP A 116 -0.06 -8.57 -27.53
C ASP A 116 0.15 -9.48 -26.31
N ILE A 117 -0.35 -9.05 -25.15
CA ILE A 117 -0.27 -9.81 -23.90
C ILE A 117 -1.60 -9.77 -23.15
N GLU A 118 -1.87 -10.82 -22.40
CA GLU A 118 -2.88 -10.83 -21.34
C GLU A 118 -2.18 -10.64 -20.00
N PHE A 119 -2.50 -9.56 -19.29
CA PHE A 119 -1.99 -9.32 -17.94
C PHE A 119 -3.04 -9.68 -16.90
N LYS A 120 -2.59 -10.32 -15.81
CA LYS A 120 -3.41 -10.55 -14.63
C LYS A 120 -2.57 -10.39 -13.37
N SER A 121 -3.11 -9.65 -12.41
CA SER A 121 -2.63 -9.59 -11.03
C SER A 121 -3.68 -10.19 -10.11
N VAL A 122 -3.28 -11.15 -9.27
CA VAL A 122 -4.10 -11.61 -8.14
C VAL A 122 -3.48 -11.09 -6.87
N VAL A 123 -4.25 -10.30 -6.16
CA VAL A 123 -3.84 -9.70 -4.90
C VAL A 123 -4.43 -10.49 -3.76
N ASN A 124 -3.57 -10.92 -2.86
CA ASN A 124 -3.91 -11.63 -1.64
C ASN A 124 -3.71 -10.72 -0.45
N TYR A 125 -4.62 -10.75 0.51
CA TYR A 125 -4.48 -10.02 1.75
C TYR A 125 -5.02 -10.82 2.94
N GLY A 126 -4.27 -10.75 4.02
CA GLY A 126 -4.57 -11.42 5.28
C GLY A 126 -4.74 -10.41 6.41
N ILE A 127 -5.39 -10.88 7.47
CA ILE A 127 -5.57 -10.12 8.70
C ILE A 127 -5.05 -10.98 9.83
N ASP A 128 -4.20 -10.40 10.67
CA ASP A 128 -3.76 -11.08 11.88
C ASP A 128 -4.82 -10.91 12.96
N PHE A 129 -5.85 -11.76 12.88
CA PHE A 129 -6.95 -11.79 13.82
C PHE A 129 -6.49 -12.03 15.26
N ALA A 130 -5.41 -12.79 15.46
CA ALA A 130 -4.92 -13.10 16.80
C ALA A 130 -4.35 -11.84 17.47
N SER A 131 -3.57 -11.05 16.74
CA SER A 131 -3.04 -9.76 17.22
C SER A 131 -4.18 -8.78 17.51
N TYR A 132 -5.13 -8.62 16.59
CA TYR A 132 -6.26 -7.71 16.81
C TYR A 132 -7.14 -8.09 18.01
N ALA A 133 -7.49 -9.38 18.14
CA ALA A 133 -8.31 -9.84 19.25
C ALA A 133 -7.55 -9.74 20.59
N LYS A 134 -6.24 -9.99 20.61
CA LYS A 134 -5.40 -9.79 21.79
C LYS A 134 -5.32 -8.32 22.19
N GLU A 135 -5.34 -7.38 21.25
CA GLU A 135 -5.25 -5.95 21.60
C GLU A 135 -6.59 -5.35 22.02
N LEU A 136 -7.69 -5.67 21.32
CA LEU A 136 -9.04 -5.24 21.72
C LEU A 136 -9.44 -5.72 23.12
N PHE A 137 -9.02 -6.92 23.50
CA PHE A 137 -9.57 -7.62 24.67
C PHE A 137 -8.53 -8.11 25.67
N GLY A 138 -7.24 -8.04 25.36
CA GLY A 138 -6.15 -8.59 26.18
C GLY A 138 -5.85 -7.82 27.46
N SER A 139 -6.49 -6.69 27.71
CA SER A 139 -6.48 -6.03 29.02
C SER A 139 -7.59 -6.52 29.96
N ARG A 140 -8.57 -7.34 29.50
CA ARG A 140 -9.77 -7.66 30.29
C ARG A 140 -10.28 -9.11 30.24
N PHE A 141 -9.85 -9.97 29.30
CA PHE A 141 -10.42 -11.33 29.18
C PHE A 141 -9.39 -12.42 28.85
N SER A 142 -9.66 -13.65 29.31
CA SER A 142 -8.86 -14.83 28.96
C SER A 142 -9.05 -15.24 27.49
N LEU A 143 -8.02 -15.79 26.85
CA LEU A 143 -8.04 -16.29 25.46
C LEU A 143 -9.22 -17.24 25.17
N LYS A 144 -9.63 -18.09 26.11
CA LYS A 144 -10.79 -18.99 25.95
C LYS A 144 -12.12 -18.23 25.95
N THR A 145 -12.26 -17.21 26.80
CA THR A 145 -13.43 -16.34 26.87
C THR A 145 -13.54 -15.50 25.59
N LEU A 146 -12.40 -15.03 25.08
CA LEU A 146 -12.27 -14.26 23.84
C LEU A 146 -12.81 -15.02 22.62
N PHE A 147 -12.39 -16.27 22.41
CA PHE A 147 -12.90 -17.10 21.31
C PHE A 147 -14.42 -17.35 21.40
N SER A 148 -14.98 -17.43 22.62
CA SER A 148 -16.44 -17.57 22.81
C SER A 148 -17.21 -16.27 22.54
N ILE A 149 -16.61 -15.11 22.82
CA ILE A 149 -17.16 -13.78 22.56
C ILE A 149 -17.08 -13.46 21.06
N ILE A 150 -15.98 -13.79 20.38
CA ILE A 150 -15.82 -13.65 18.93
C ILE A 150 -16.88 -14.47 18.19
N LYS A 151 -17.19 -15.69 18.67
CA LYS A 151 -18.32 -16.49 18.13
C LYS A 151 -19.70 -15.86 18.36
N ARG A 152 -19.85 -14.97 19.35
CA ARG A 152 -21.11 -14.25 19.66
C ARG A 152 -21.21 -12.86 19.01
N PHE A 153 -20.08 -12.22 18.67
CA PHE A 153 -20.00 -10.96 17.92
C PHE A 153 -19.96 -11.16 16.39
N VAL A 154 -20.36 -12.35 15.93
CA VAL A 154 -20.70 -12.61 14.52
C VAL A 154 -21.96 -11.81 14.18
N PHE A 155 -21.80 -10.51 13.97
CA PHE A 155 -22.84 -9.59 13.53
C PHE A 155 -22.83 -9.48 11.98
N PRO A 156 -23.96 -9.12 11.36
CA PRO A 156 -24.51 -9.77 10.17
C PRO A 156 -24.18 -9.08 8.84
N LYS A 157 -23.25 -8.12 8.82
CA LYS A 157 -22.94 -7.39 7.58
C LYS A 157 -22.08 -8.26 6.68
N LYS A 158 -22.70 -8.71 5.59
CA LYS A 158 -21.99 -9.41 4.52
C LYS A 158 -21.04 -8.41 3.84
N PRO A 159 -19.81 -8.83 3.48
CA PRO A 159 -18.95 -7.99 2.68
C PRO A 159 -19.67 -7.66 1.37
N GLY A 160 -19.53 -6.42 0.94
CA GLY A 160 -20.22 -5.88 -0.22
C GLY A 160 -19.28 -5.79 -1.40
N ILE A 161 -19.81 -6.05 -2.59
CA ILE A 161 -19.21 -5.62 -3.84
C ILE A 161 -20.19 -4.64 -4.46
N LYS A 162 -19.72 -3.47 -4.86
CA LYS A 162 -20.54 -2.48 -5.54
C LYS A 162 -19.81 -2.00 -6.78
N ASP A 163 -20.50 -2.03 -7.91
CA ASP A 163 -20.09 -1.32 -9.11
C ASP A 163 -20.42 0.17 -8.92
N CYS A 164 -19.38 1.01 -9.01
CA CYS A 164 -19.47 2.45 -8.86
C CYS A 164 -19.21 3.17 -10.20
N GLY A 165 -19.48 2.51 -11.33
CA GLY A 165 -19.25 3.00 -12.68
C GLY A 165 -17.81 2.72 -13.09
N ASP A 166 -16.91 3.66 -12.81
CA ASP A 166 -15.50 3.56 -13.23
C ASP A 166 -14.65 2.71 -12.30
N CYS A 167 -15.23 2.19 -11.21
CA CYS A 167 -14.50 1.36 -10.26
C CYS A 167 -15.37 0.29 -9.61
N LEU A 168 -14.71 -0.80 -9.23
CA LEU A 168 -15.27 -1.80 -8.31
C LEU A 168 -14.94 -1.38 -6.88
N TYR A 169 -15.94 -1.29 -6.02
CA TYR A 169 -15.78 -1.11 -4.58
C TYR A 169 -15.95 -2.44 -3.86
N ILE A 170 -14.91 -2.86 -3.14
CA ILE A 170 -14.93 -4.01 -2.24
C ILE A 170 -15.01 -3.47 -0.81
N HIS A 171 -16.14 -3.74 -0.18
CA HIS A 171 -16.47 -3.36 1.19
C HIS A 171 -16.25 -4.56 2.11
N ASN A 172 -15.33 -4.46 3.06
CA ASN A 172 -15.15 -5.49 4.07
C ASN A 172 -15.33 -4.94 5.48
N ASP A 173 -16.19 -5.61 6.25
CA ASP A 173 -16.34 -5.44 7.69
C ASP A 173 -15.71 -6.67 8.36
N ILE A 174 -14.50 -6.49 8.89
CA ILE A 174 -13.65 -7.60 9.34
C ILE A 174 -14.15 -8.13 10.68
N PHE A 175 -14.23 -7.25 11.68
CA PHE A 175 -14.69 -7.57 13.03
C PHE A 175 -15.04 -6.30 13.80
N GLY A 176 -16.27 -6.26 14.33
CA GLY A 176 -16.84 -5.05 14.92
C GLY A 176 -16.91 -3.94 13.88
N ASP A 177 -16.34 -2.78 14.21
CA ASP A 177 -16.31 -1.62 13.33
C ASP A 177 -15.02 -1.54 12.48
N TYR A 178 -14.13 -2.55 12.56
CA TYR A 178 -12.90 -2.53 11.77
C TYR A 178 -13.17 -2.90 10.30
N TYR A 179 -12.75 -2.02 9.39
CA TYR A 179 -12.94 -2.18 7.95
C TYR A 179 -11.62 -2.36 7.20
N LEU A 180 -11.73 -2.98 6.03
CA LEU A 180 -10.66 -3.09 5.04
C LEU A 180 -11.26 -2.93 3.65
N ASP A 181 -11.16 -1.73 3.09
CA ASP A 181 -11.83 -1.38 1.85
C ASP A 181 -10.86 -1.23 0.69
N PHE A 182 -11.35 -1.58 -0.50
CA PHE A 182 -10.64 -1.39 -1.75
C PHE A 182 -11.53 -0.74 -2.80
N ALA A 183 -10.98 0.20 -3.54
CA ALA A 183 -11.54 0.66 -4.82
C ALA A 183 -10.56 0.29 -5.93
N LEU A 184 -11.05 -0.36 -7.00
CA LEU A 184 -10.23 -0.82 -8.11
C LEU A 184 -10.69 -0.19 -9.42
N SER A 185 -9.78 0.41 -10.17
CA SER A 185 -10.07 0.86 -11.54
C SER A 185 -10.12 -0.35 -12.47
N SER A 186 -11.16 -0.45 -13.30
CA SER A 186 -11.27 -1.37 -14.45
C SER A 186 -11.22 -2.88 -14.14
N ASN A 187 -12.20 -3.66 -14.62
CA ASN A 187 -12.21 -5.15 -14.64
C ASN A 187 -11.76 -5.84 -13.34
N GLY A 188 -11.93 -5.16 -12.21
CA GLY A 188 -11.66 -5.74 -10.90
C GLY A 188 -12.66 -6.84 -10.62
N GLU A 189 -12.23 -7.87 -9.92
CA GLU A 189 -13.11 -8.94 -9.44
C GLU A 189 -12.65 -9.37 -8.06
N ALA A 190 -13.55 -9.37 -7.07
CA ALA A 190 -13.27 -9.99 -5.79
C ALA A 190 -13.30 -11.52 -5.95
N LEU A 191 -12.37 -12.22 -5.31
CA LEU A 191 -12.21 -13.66 -5.48
C LEU A 191 -12.62 -14.39 -4.19
N GLU A 192 -11.64 -14.96 -3.48
CA GLU A 192 -11.89 -15.73 -2.27
C GLU A 192 -12.46 -14.88 -1.13
N ARG A 193 -13.28 -15.55 -0.29
CA ARG A 193 -13.91 -14.96 0.89
C ARG A 193 -13.76 -15.91 2.07
N ILE A 194 -13.33 -15.37 3.20
CA ILE A 194 -13.28 -16.09 4.49
C ILE A 194 -14.22 -15.38 5.45
N GLY A 195 -15.31 -16.05 5.85
CA GLY A 195 -16.33 -15.44 6.71
C GLY A 195 -16.95 -14.19 6.08
N ASN A 196 -16.75 -13.04 6.73
CA ASN A 196 -17.36 -11.76 6.37
C ASN A 196 -16.44 -10.81 5.61
N PHE A 197 -15.34 -11.29 5.04
CA PHE A 197 -14.45 -10.45 4.22
C PHE A 197 -13.86 -11.23 3.05
N TYR A 198 -13.67 -10.54 1.93
CA TYR A 198 -12.87 -11.04 0.83
C TYR A 198 -11.40 -11.08 1.26
N THR A 199 -10.65 -12.06 0.79
CA THR A 199 -9.21 -12.20 1.04
C THR A 199 -8.39 -11.99 -0.21
N GLN A 200 -9.07 -11.88 -1.36
CA GLN A 200 -8.43 -11.74 -2.65
C GLN A 200 -9.26 -10.87 -3.59
N PHE A 201 -8.56 -10.19 -4.48
CA PHE A 201 -9.14 -9.64 -5.70
C PHE A 201 -8.18 -9.83 -6.87
N LYS A 202 -8.68 -9.77 -8.09
CA LYS A 202 -7.85 -9.67 -9.29
C LYS A 202 -8.18 -8.43 -10.09
N PHE A 203 -7.21 -8.01 -10.89
CA PHE A 203 -7.36 -7.04 -11.96
C PHE A 203 -6.44 -7.40 -13.12
N GLY A 204 -6.73 -6.89 -14.30
CA GLY A 204 -5.94 -7.19 -15.49
C GLY A 204 -6.72 -6.97 -16.77
N GLY A 205 -6.14 -7.40 -17.88
CA GLY A 205 -6.75 -7.35 -19.19
C GLY A 205 -5.75 -7.53 -20.32
N ASN A 206 -6.28 -7.54 -21.54
CA ASN A 206 -5.49 -7.60 -22.77
C ASN A 206 -4.84 -6.25 -23.06
N ILE A 207 -3.55 -6.27 -23.43
CA ILE A 207 -2.74 -5.09 -23.76
C ILE A 207 -2.15 -5.32 -25.15
N LYS A 208 -2.34 -4.37 -26.06
CA LYS A 208 -1.85 -4.48 -27.43
C LYS A 208 -0.36 -4.20 -27.51
N LYS A 209 0.33 -4.81 -28.48
CA LYS A 209 1.74 -4.51 -28.76
C LYS A 209 1.94 -2.99 -28.92
N GLY A 210 2.90 -2.45 -28.19
CA GLY A 210 3.23 -1.02 -28.15
C GLY A 210 2.32 -0.18 -27.25
N GLU A 211 1.31 -0.78 -26.61
CA GLU A 211 0.41 -0.11 -25.67
C GLU A 211 0.95 -0.20 -24.24
N THR A 212 0.65 0.82 -23.43
CA THR A 212 0.80 0.81 -21.98
C THR A 212 -0.58 0.92 -21.35
N LYS A 213 -0.96 -0.03 -20.47
CA LYS A 213 -2.16 0.09 -19.64
C LYS A 213 -1.80 0.32 -18.18
N ARG A 214 -2.65 1.08 -17.48
CA ARG A 214 -2.52 1.37 -16.05
C ARG A 214 -3.69 0.77 -15.29
N PHE A 215 -3.38 0.03 -14.24
CA PHE A 215 -4.34 -0.56 -13.33
C PHE A 215 -4.11 0.03 -11.94
N ARG A 216 -5.12 0.70 -11.40
CA ARG A 216 -5.05 1.42 -10.12
C ARG A 216 -5.95 0.77 -9.09
N TYR A 217 -5.55 0.82 -7.84
CA TYR A 217 -6.43 0.58 -6.72
C TYR A 217 -6.03 1.44 -5.52
N VAL A 218 -6.99 1.69 -4.65
CA VAL A 218 -6.79 2.37 -3.37
C VAL A 218 -7.23 1.46 -2.25
N LEU A 219 -6.42 1.37 -1.21
CA LEU A 219 -6.66 0.60 0.01
C LEU A 219 -6.85 1.56 1.19
N SER A 220 -7.85 1.30 2.03
CA SER A 220 -7.98 1.93 3.35
C SER A 220 -8.40 0.90 4.40
N ALA A 221 -7.86 1.01 5.61
CA ALA A 221 -8.27 0.19 6.74
C ALA A 221 -8.37 1.04 8.01
N GLY A 222 -9.15 0.59 8.98
CA GLY A 222 -9.32 1.32 10.24
C GLY A 222 -10.64 1.00 10.89
N THR A 223 -11.18 1.94 11.66
CA THR A 223 -12.50 1.82 12.31
C THR A 223 -13.49 2.70 11.57
N ARG A 224 -14.66 2.16 11.21
CA ARG A 224 -15.75 2.88 10.56
C ARG A 224 -16.23 4.04 11.45
N GLY A 225 -16.58 5.16 10.83
CA GLY A 225 -17.13 6.32 11.53
C GLY A 225 -16.10 7.19 12.27
N ASP A 226 -14.85 6.75 12.38
CA ASP A 226 -13.79 7.56 12.97
C ASP A 226 -13.29 8.64 12.01
N ALA A 227 -12.72 9.71 12.58
CA ALA A 227 -12.15 10.85 11.85
C ALA A 227 -11.04 10.47 10.85
N ASN A 228 -10.42 9.30 11.04
CA ASN A 228 -9.37 8.79 10.18
C ASN A 228 -9.90 7.83 9.10
N SER A 229 -11.22 7.64 8.96
CA SER A 229 -11.75 6.80 7.88
C SER A 229 -11.65 7.51 6.52
N ALA A 230 -11.42 6.75 5.45
CA ALA A 230 -11.35 7.29 4.09
C ALA A 230 -12.35 6.58 3.16
N ASP A 231 -12.98 7.36 2.28
CA ASP A 231 -13.76 6.83 1.16
C ASP A 231 -12.82 6.45 0.02
N VAL A 232 -12.53 5.15 -0.12
CA VAL A 232 -11.62 4.64 -1.16
C VAL A 232 -12.09 4.94 -2.58
N VAL A 233 -13.40 5.08 -2.83
CA VAL A 233 -13.95 5.41 -4.14
C VAL A 233 -13.66 6.86 -4.49
N GLU A 234 -13.86 7.77 -3.53
CA GLU A 234 -13.50 9.17 -3.69
C GLU A 234 -11.98 9.34 -3.88
N ARG A 235 -11.18 8.62 -3.09
CA ARG A 235 -9.71 8.63 -3.20
C ARG A 235 -9.22 8.11 -4.55
N LEU A 236 -9.84 7.07 -5.11
CA LEU A 236 -9.49 6.58 -6.44
C LEU A 236 -9.79 7.63 -7.53
N LYS A 237 -10.85 8.44 -7.38
CA LYS A 237 -11.14 9.54 -8.31
C LYS A 237 -10.11 10.67 -8.22
N SER A 238 -9.53 10.89 -7.03
CA SER A 238 -8.48 11.88 -6.81
C SER A 238 -7.06 11.32 -6.96
N PHE A 239 -6.88 10.14 -7.58
CA PHE A 239 -5.60 9.44 -7.64
C PHE A 239 -4.47 10.30 -8.23
N ASP A 240 -4.71 10.96 -9.36
CA ASP A 240 -3.68 11.77 -10.03
C ASP A 240 -3.30 13.01 -9.20
N SER A 241 -4.28 13.64 -8.54
CA SER A 241 -4.01 14.75 -7.61
C SER A 241 -3.19 14.29 -6.40
N ALA A 242 -3.50 13.12 -5.85
CA ALA A 242 -2.76 12.52 -4.74
C ALA A 242 -1.32 12.15 -5.17
N GLU A 243 -1.12 11.67 -6.40
CA GLU A 243 0.21 11.42 -6.95
C GLU A 243 1.01 12.71 -7.10
N ALA A 244 0.40 13.76 -7.66
CA ALA A 244 1.03 15.06 -7.81
C ALA A 244 1.42 15.68 -6.46
N GLU A 245 0.60 15.49 -5.42
CA GLU A 245 0.91 15.90 -4.06
C GLU A 245 2.11 15.16 -3.47
N ALA A 246 2.18 13.84 -3.67
CA ALA A 246 3.32 13.03 -3.26
C ALA A 246 4.61 13.42 -3.99
N ASP A 247 4.53 13.71 -5.28
CA ASP A 247 5.66 14.16 -6.09
C ASP A 247 6.11 15.58 -5.70
N GLY A 248 5.18 16.50 -5.45
CA GLY A 248 5.49 17.83 -4.91
C GLY A 248 6.18 17.77 -3.55
N TYR A 249 5.78 16.84 -2.67
CA TYR A 249 6.46 16.59 -1.41
C TYR A 249 7.90 16.10 -1.61
N ILE A 250 8.14 15.22 -2.59
CA ILE A 250 9.49 14.76 -2.93
C ILE A 250 10.37 15.93 -3.41
N GLU A 251 9.85 16.79 -4.28
CA GLU A 251 10.59 17.96 -4.75
C GLU A 251 10.89 18.95 -3.62
N TYR A 252 9.94 19.14 -2.69
CA TYR A 252 10.19 19.89 -1.47
C TYR A 252 11.36 19.32 -0.66
N LEU A 253 11.38 18.00 -0.41
CA LEU A 253 12.47 17.34 0.32
C LEU A 253 13.83 17.55 -0.37
N LYS A 254 13.90 17.42 -1.70
CA LYS A 254 15.13 17.65 -2.46
C LYS A 254 15.59 19.10 -2.39
N SER A 255 14.66 20.04 -2.46
CA SER A 255 14.95 21.49 -2.38
C SER A 255 15.49 21.92 -1.00
N ALA A 256 15.18 21.15 0.05
CA ALA A 256 15.64 21.40 1.41
C ALA A 256 17.09 20.90 1.66
N VAL A 257 17.70 20.19 0.71
CA VAL A 257 19.09 19.76 0.82
C VAL A 257 20.02 20.98 0.63
N PRO A 258 20.97 21.25 1.55
CA PRO A 258 21.89 22.36 1.39
C PRO A 258 22.69 22.25 0.09
N MET A 259 22.83 23.37 -0.64
CA MET A 259 23.59 23.41 -1.90
C MET A 259 25.07 23.00 -1.77
N THR A 260 25.61 23.04 -0.55
CA THR A 260 26.98 22.61 -0.24
C THR A 260 27.14 21.08 -0.28
N VAL A 261 26.04 20.32 -0.25
CA VAL A 261 26.06 18.85 -0.33
C VAL A 261 26.07 18.43 -1.80
N SER A 262 27.20 17.93 -2.28
CA SER A 262 27.39 17.58 -3.69
C SER A 262 27.33 16.09 -4.00
N ASP A 263 27.66 15.21 -3.05
CA ASP A 263 27.66 13.76 -3.25
C ASP A 263 26.26 13.14 -3.08
N GLU A 264 25.97 12.13 -3.90
CA GLU A 264 24.63 11.55 -3.97
C GLU A 264 24.21 10.78 -2.72
N LEU A 265 25.16 10.14 -2.04
CA LEU A 265 24.90 9.44 -0.78
C LEU A 265 24.39 10.42 0.27
N THR A 266 25.13 11.52 0.49
CA THR A 266 24.78 12.52 1.51
C THR A 266 23.48 13.24 1.15
N LYS A 267 23.22 13.54 -0.13
CA LYS A 267 21.91 14.09 -0.56
C LYS A 267 20.75 13.17 -0.19
N SER A 268 20.84 11.88 -0.56
CA SER A 268 19.80 10.90 -0.25
C SER A 268 19.65 10.67 1.25
N TYR A 269 20.75 10.73 2.00
CA TYR A 269 20.71 10.67 3.46
C TYR A 269 19.99 11.87 4.07
N TYR A 270 20.28 13.09 3.62
CA TYR A 270 19.56 14.30 4.04
C TYR A 270 18.06 14.22 3.77
N VAL A 271 17.67 13.86 2.54
CA VAL A 271 16.27 13.68 2.16
C VAL A 271 15.59 12.65 3.07
N SER A 272 16.26 11.53 3.36
CA SER A 272 15.73 10.48 4.24
C SER A 272 15.54 10.96 5.68
N LEU A 273 16.49 11.74 6.22
CA LEU A 273 16.39 12.32 7.57
C LEU A 273 15.23 13.32 7.68
N ILE A 274 15.09 14.22 6.72
CA ILE A 274 13.98 15.19 6.69
C ILE A 274 12.65 14.44 6.57
N ASN A 275 12.55 13.47 5.66
CA ASN A 275 11.35 12.64 5.50
C ASN A 275 10.99 11.92 6.80
N CYS A 276 11.97 11.32 7.48
CA CYS A 276 11.77 10.63 8.75
C CYS A 276 11.25 11.59 9.83
N ALA A 277 11.87 12.77 9.98
CA ALA A 277 11.45 13.77 10.96
C ALA A 277 10.01 14.26 10.71
N LEU A 278 9.68 14.59 9.45
CA LEU A 278 8.34 15.05 9.07
C LEU A 278 7.30 13.92 9.17
N SER A 279 7.70 12.68 8.84
CA SER A 279 6.84 11.51 8.97
C SER A 279 6.51 11.17 10.43
N ASN A 280 7.39 11.53 11.38
CA ASN A 280 7.13 11.37 12.81
C ASN A 280 6.33 12.52 13.42
N TYR A 281 6.33 13.69 12.80
CA TYR A 281 5.55 14.84 13.24
C TYR A 281 4.06 14.67 12.91
N LYS A 282 3.19 14.77 13.91
CA LYS A 282 1.72 14.66 13.75
C LYS A 282 1.00 15.86 14.33
N GLU A 283 -0.09 16.22 13.66
CA GLU A 283 -1.01 17.26 14.11
C GLU A 283 -2.43 16.70 14.21
N LEU A 284 -3.11 16.97 15.33
CA LEU A 284 -4.54 16.69 15.51
C LEU A 284 -5.18 17.82 16.33
N GLY A 285 -5.81 18.77 15.65
CA GLY A 285 -6.35 19.99 16.27
C GLY A 285 -5.25 20.83 16.91
N ARG A 286 -5.27 20.98 18.24
CA ARG A 286 -4.22 21.70 18.99
C ARG A 286 -3.03 20.83 19.36
N PHE A 287 -3.14 19.51 19.23
CA PHE A 287 -2.04 18.60 19.53
C PHE A 287 -1.04 18.62 18.37
N LYS A 288 0.23 18.90 18.71
CA LYS A 288 1.37 18.87 17.81
C LYS A 288 2.50 18.12 18.52
N GLY A 289 3.06 17.11 17.89
CA GLY A 289 4.11 16.33 18.52
C GLY A 289 4.82 15.40 17.56
N PHE A 290 6.03 15.00 17.94
CA PHE A 290 6.73 13.90 17.28
C PHE A 290 6.31 12.60 17.96
N LEU A 291 5.86 11.63 17.18
CA LEU A 291 5.69 10.27 17.66
C LEU A 291 7.08 9.68 17.95
N ALA A 292 7.42 9.57 19.22
CA ALA A 292 8.57 8.82 19.69
C ALA A 292 8.21 7.33 19.65
N GLY A 293 8.60 6.65 18.57
CA GLY A 293 8.31 5.24 18.39
C GLY A 293 7.35 5.02 17.23
N VAL A 294 7.91 4.81 16.04
CA VAL A 294 7.34 3.79 15.16
C VAL A 294 7.46 2.50 15.96
N VAL A 295 6.35 1.79 16.19
CA VAL A 295 6.45 0.45 16.76
C VAL A 295 7.13 -0.41 15.69
N TYR A 296 8.45 -0.50 15.75
CA TYR A 296 9.23 -1.49 15.03
C TYR A 296 8.89 -2.86 15.65
N GLN A 297 7.72 -3.41 15.29
CA GLN A 297 7.43 -4.84 15.51
C GLN A 297 8.17 -5.67 14.47
#